data_AF-A0A2M7X5K3-F1
#
_entry.id   AF-A0A2M7X5K3-F1
#
_cell.length_a   1.000
_cell.length_b   1.000
_cell.length_c   1.000
_cell.angle_alpha   90.00
_cell.angle_beta   90.00
_cell.angle_gamma   90.00
#
_symmetry.space_group_name_H-M   'P 1'
#
loop_
_entity.id
_entity.type
_entity.pdbx_description
1 polymer ?
#
loop_
_entity_poly.entity_id
_entity_poly.type
_entity_poly.pdbx_seq_one_letter_code
_entity_poly.pdbx_strand_id
1 'polypeptide(L)'
;MRGLLGKACWRARWVSHQHGWRWLALALLSSTPMTLLAAATPTEATPHAVTVQIEGIDGEPLAAARTALSLVSYQSRKSIGAARLERLLGLVPKQIADALEVFGYYHATAQTTVTPRAGDSTLVQIQVDRGAPVRVAMLGLKIEG
;
A
#
# COMPACT_ATOMS: atom_id res chain seq x y z
N MET A 1 -46.80 -35.10 77.39
CA MET A 1 -48.21 -34.91 77.83
C MET A 1 -48.87 -33.91 76.89
N ARG A 2 -50.08 -34.22 76.41
CA ARG A 2 -51.18 -33.36 75.91
C ARG A 2 -50.85 -31.89 75.54
N GLY A 3 -51.22 -31.35 74.39
CA GLY A 3 -52.10 -31.80 73.32
C GLY A 3 -52.69 -30.61 72.56
N LEU A 4 -53.48 -30.92 71.53
CA LEU A 4 -54.56 -30.09 70.94
C LEU A 4 -54.10 -28.83 70.18
N LEU A 5 -54.70 -28.34 69.09
CA LEU A 5 -55.82 -28.68 68.20
C LEU A 5 -55.66 -27.65 67.06
N GLY A 6 -55.88 -27.98 65.79
CA GLY A 6 -57.22 -27.89 65.19
C GLY A 6 -57.10 -26.92 64.00
N LYS A 7 -57.09 -27.42 62.76
CA LYS A 7 -58.27 -27.61 61.89
C LYS A 7 -59.02 -26.29 61.70
N ALA A 8 -58.86 -25.66 60.54
CA ALA A 8 -59.60 -25.95 59.29
C ALA A 8 -60.71 -24.92 59.10
N CYS A 9 -60.94 -24.54 57.83
CA CYS A 9 -62.23 -24.19 57.21
C CYS A 9 -62.11 -22.95 56.31
N TRP A 10 -62.67 -22.79 55.10
CA TRP A 10 -63.49 -23.55 54.13
C TRP A 10 -63.17 -22.90 52.76
N ARG A 11 -63.11 -23.61 51.62
CA ARG A 11 -64.17 -23.70 50.58
C ARG A 11 -64.80 -22.32 50.24
N ALA A 12 -64.96 -21.85 49.00
CA ALA A 12 -65.01 -22.46 47.67
C ALA A 12 -65.12 -21.25 46.68
N ARG A 13 -64.54 -21.24 45.46
CA ARG A 13 -65.01 -21.88 44.20
C ARG A 13 -65.72 -20.89 43.23
N TRP A 14 -65.32 -20.97 41.95
CA TRP A 14 -65.95 -20.44 40.71
C TRP A 14 -65.79 -18.92 40.43
N VAL A 15 -65.61 -18.39 39.22
CA VAL A 15 -65.58 -18.83 37.81
C VAL A 15 -64.83 -17.68 37.07
N SER A 16 -63.70 -17.98 36.44
CA SER A 16 -63.43 -17.99 34.99
C SER A 16 -63.23 -16.62 34.30
N HIS A 17 -62.17 -16.61 33.47
CA HIS A 17 -61.82 -15.67 32.40
C HIS A 17 -61.58 -14.22 32.84
N GLN A 18 -60.40 -13.62 32.62
CA GLN A 18 -59.80 -13.45 31.30
C GLN A 18 -58.26 -13.32 31.37
N HIS A 19 -57.62 -13.81 30.30
CA HIS A 19 -56.25 -13.51 29.86
C HIS A 19 -55.09 -13.97 30.74
N GLY A 20 -54.91 -15.29 30.78
CA GLY A 20 -53.59 -15.87 30.91
C GLY A 20 -52.77 -15.65 29.64
N TRP A 21 -51.52 -15.24 29.80
CA TRP A 21 -50.43 -15.75 28.97
C TRP A 21 -49.10 -15.50 29.69
N ARG A 22 -48.95 -16.10 30.87
CA ARG A 22 -47.64 -16.25 31.48
C ARG A 22 -47.32 -17.73 31.54
N TRP A 23 -46.21 -18.03 30.87
CA TRP A 23 -45.32 -19.17 31.04
C TRP A 23 -45.51 -20.39 30.13
N LEU A 24 -44.36 -20.75 29.55
CA LEU A 24 -43.92 -22.05 29.04
C LEU A 24 -44.08 -22.30 27.53
N ALA A 25 -43.02 -22.00 26.79
CA ALA A 25 -42.32 -22.96 25.94
C ALA A 25 -41.05 -22.23 25.43
N LEU A 26 -39.86 -22.53 25.97
CA LEU A 26 -38.96 -23.52 25.39
C LEU A 26 -38.92 -23.52 23.85
N ALA A 27 -37.71 -23.27 23.36
CA ALA A 27 -37.14 -23.74 22.11
C ALA A 27 -37.04 -22.72 20.95
N LEU A 28 -35.77 -22.48 20.59
CA LEU A 28 -35.24 -22.40 19.23
C LEU A 28 -35.31 -21.05 18.47
N LEU A 29 -34.23 -20.84 17.71
CA LEU A 29 -33.99 -19.85 16.66
C LEU A 29 -33.59 -18.43 17.14
N SER A 30 -32.29 -18.13 17.24
CA SER A 30 -31.39 -17.75 16.14
C SER A 30 -31.56 -16.30 15.66
N SER A 31 -30.83 -15.39 16.29
CA SER A 31 -30.29 -14.19 15.62
C SER A 31 -29.21 -13.54 16.48
N THR A 32 -28.09 -14.22 16.64
CA THR A 32 -26.84 -13.53 17.00
C THR A 32 -26.52 -12.58 15.83
N PRO A 33 -26.47 -11.25 16.01
CA PRO A 33 -25.90 -10.39 14.99
C PRO A 33 -24.42 -10.78 14.93
N MET A 34 -24.06 -11.46 13.84
CA MET A 34 -22.71 -11.89 13.53
C MET A 34 -21.88 -10.63 13.30
N THR A 35 -21.28 -10.12 14.38
CA THR A 35 -20.35 -8.99 14.36
C THR A 35 -19.14 -9.42 13.53
N LEU A 36 -19.14 -8.99 12.26
CA LEU A 36 -18.08 -9.24 11.31
C LEU A 36 -16.84 -8.45 11.78
N LEU A 37 -15.98 -9.11 12.55
CA LEU A 37 -14.70 -8.57 12.98
C LEU A 37 -13.80 -8.50 11.74
N ALA A 38 -13.75 -7.33 11.11
CA ALA A 38 -12.85 -7.05 10.00
C ALA A 38 -11.41 -7.18 10.50
N ALA A 39 -10.78 -8.33 10.26
CA ALA A 39 -9.37 -8.52 10.48
C ALA A 39 -8.61 -7.55 9.54
N ALA A 40 -8.06 -6.48 10.12
CA ALA A 40 -7.04 -5.69 9.46
C ALA A 40 -5.81 -6.59 9.31
N THR A 41 -5.71 -7.32 8.21
CA THR A 41 -4.47 -8.00 7.87
C THR A 41 -3.43 -6.92 7.71
N PRO A 42 -2.32 -6.94 8.46
CA PRO A 42 -1.21 -6.06 8.18
C PRO A 42 -0.80 -6.35 6.73
N THR A 43 -0.94 -5.36 5.85
CA THR A 43 -0.25 -5.37 4.57
C THR A 43 1.24 -5.35 4.92
N GLU A 44 1.85 -6.52 4.96
CA GLU A 44 3.30 -6.62 4.93
C GLU A 44 3.72 -5.96 3.62
N ALA A 45 4.34 -4.78 3.72
CA ALA A 45 4.94 -4.12 2.58
C ALA A 45 5.84 -5.14 1.90
N THR A 46 5.51 -5.47 0.64
CA THR A 46 6.30 -6.45 -0.11
C THR A 46 7.74 -5.94 -0.16
N PRO A 47 8.72 -6.72 0.34
CA PRO A 47 10.10 -6.24 0.39
C PRO A 47 10.57 -5.97 -1.04
N HIS A 48 10.84 -4.70 -1.34
CA HIS A 48 11.43 -4.26 -2.58
C HIS A 48 12.95 -4.46 -2.49
N ALA A 49 13.53 -5.23 -3.41
CA ALA A 49 14.98 -5.43 -3.48
C ALA A 49 15.73 -4.10 -3.59
N VAL A 50 15.15 -3.17 -4.35
CA VAL A 50 15.73 -1.83 -4.57
C VAL A 50 14.62 -0.80 -4.44
N THR A 51 14.91 0.31 -3.78
CA THR A 51 14.11 1.54 -3.79
C THR A 51 14.91 2.62 -4.51
N VAL A 52 14.32 3.32 -5.48
CA VAL A 52 15.00 4.37 -6.25
C VAL A 52 14.39 5.72 -5.92
N GLN A 53 15.23 6.70 -5.57
CA GLN A 53 14.86 8.09 -5.39
C GLN A 53 15.70 8.94 -6.35
N ILE A 54 15.04 9.82 -7.10
CA ILE A 54 15.67 10.71 -8.07
C ILE A 54 15.38 12.14 -7.63
N GLU A 55 16.42 12.95 -7.54
CA GLU A 55 16.36 14.36 -7.15
C GLU A 55 17.07 15.23 -8.20
N GLY A 56 16.71 16.52 -8.25
CA GLY A 56 17.32 17.48 -9.18
C GLY A 56 16.62 17.62 -10.53
N ILE A 57 15.57 16.83 -10.80
CA ILE A 57 14.67 16.93 -11.97
C ILE A 57 13.22 16.67 -11.56
N ASP A 58 12.26 17.28 -12.26
CA ASP A 58 10.83 17.20 -11.93
C ASP A 58 9.97 17.08 -13.20
N GLY A 59 8.69 16.71 -13.04
CA GLY A 59 7.72 16.64 -14.14
C GLY A 59 8.03 15.57 -15.19
N GLU A 60 7.79 15.89 -16.46
CA GLU A 60 8.03 14.98 -17.59
C GLU A 60 9.48 14.46 -17.68
N PRO A 61 10.53 15.29 -17.51
CA PRO A 61 11.91 14.82 -17.41
C PRO A 61 12.13 13.74 -16.34
N LEU A 62 11.52 13.89 -15.17
CA LEU A 62 11.61 12.89 -14.10
C LEU A 62 10.90 11.58 -14.49
N ALA A 63 9.73 11.66 -15.13
CA ALA A 63 9.00 10.48 -15.59
C ALA A 63 9.79 9.71 -16.66
N ALA A 64 10.41 10.43 -17.61
CA ALA A 64 11.27 9.86 -18.63
C ALA A 64 12.52 9.19 -18.03
N ALA A 65 13.24 9.90 -17.15
CA ALA A 65 14.41 9.36 -16.45
C ALA A 65 14.04 8.10 -15.64
N ARG A 66 12.94 8.14 -14.88
CA ARG A 66 12.47 6.98 -14.10
C ARG A 66 12.15 5.77 -14.98
N THR A 67 11.57 6.00 -16.16
CA THR A 67 11.23 4.93 -17.10
C THR A 67 12.47 4.33 -17.77
N ALA A 68 13.48 5.16 -18.06
CA ALA A 68 14.73 4.72 -18.67
C ALA A 68 15.61 3.86 -17.74
N LEU A 69 15.49 4.05 -16.42
CA LEU A 69 16.30 3.33 -15.45
C LEU A 69 15.97 1.84 -15.40
N SER A 70 16.92 1.01 -15.82
CA SER A 70 16.79 -0.45 -15.72
C SER A 70 16.66 -0.94 -14.28
N LEU A 71 17.21 -0.18 -13.32
CA LEU A 71 17.14 -0.46 -11.89
C LEU A 71 15.70 -0.43 -11.34
N VAL A 72 14.81 0.36 -11.95
CA VAL A 72 13.40 0.49 -11.50
C VAL A 72 12.64 -0.82 -11.64
N SER A 73 13.01 -1.69 -12.59
CA SER A 73 12.43 -3.03 -12.74
C SER A 73 12.66 -3.96 -11.54
N TYR A 74 13.59 -3.63 -10.64
CA TYR A 74 13.88 -4.39 -9.43
C TYR A 74 13.11 -3.90 -8.21
N GLN A 75 12.34 -2.81 -8.32
CA GLN A 75 11.41 -2.40 -7.26
C GLN A 75 10.32 -3.46 -7.05
N SER A 76 9.87 -4.14 -8.10
CA SER A 76 8.87 -5.22 -7.97
C SER A 76 9.46 -6.59 -7.60
N ARG A 77 10.80 -6.72 -7.51
CA ARG A 77 11.48 -7.98 -7.21
C ARG A 77 11.86 -8.06 -5.74
N LYS A 78 11.93 -9.28 -5.21
CA LYS A 78 12.32 -9.56 -3.82
C LYS A 78 13.84 -9.53 -3.59
N SER A 79 14.65 -9.79 -4.62
CA SER A 79 16.11 -9.79 -4.50
C SER A 79 16.83 -9.36 -5.77
N ILE A 80 18.06 -8.91 -5.60
CA ILE A 80 19.02 -8.61 -6.66
C ILE A 80 20.41 -9.10 -6.22
N GLY A 81 21.15 -9.76 -7.11
CA GLY A 81 22.53 -10.16 -6.83
C GLY A 81 23.49 -8.98 -6.86
N ALA A 82 24.51 -8.98 -6.00
CA ALA A 82 25.46 -7.87 -5.85
C ALA A 82 26.11 -7.43 -7.18
N ALA A 83 26.67 -8.36 -7.96
CA ALA A 83 27.29 -8.06 -9.25
C ALA A 83 26.29 -7.46 -10.26
N ARG A 84 25.00 -7.83 -10.16
CA ARG A 84 23.96 -7.27 -11.02
C ARG A 84 23.58 -5.86 -10.59
N LEU A 85 23.46 -5.63 -9.28
CA LEU A 85 23.22 -4.30 -8.72
C LEU A 85 24.35 -3.34 -9.12
N GLU A 86 25.61 -3.72 -8.91
CA GLU A 86 26.78 -2.92 -9.26
C GLU A 86 26.80 -2.55 -10.74
N ARG A 87 26.57 -3.52 -11.63
CA ARG A 87 26.48 -3.25 -13.07
C ARG A 87 25.36 -2.25 -13.39
N LEU A 88 24.18 -2.40 -12.79
CA LEU A 88 23.06 -1.50 -13.04
C LEU A 88 23.34 -0.09 -12.50
N LEU A 89 23.98 0.03 -11.34
CA LEU A 89 24.43 1.31 -10.78
C LEU A 89 25.40 2.02 -11.72
N GLY A 90 26.34 1.29 -12.32
CA GLY A 90 27.27 1.85 -13.33
C GLY A 90 26.58 2.35 -14.61
N LEU A 91 25.37 1.88 -14.90
CA LEU A 91 24.58 2.32 -16.06
C LEU A 91 23.71 3.55 -15.75
N VAL A 92 23.43 3.83 -14.47
CA VAL A 92 22.52 4.93 -14.05
C VAL A 92 22.90 6.27 -14.68
N PRO A 93 24.17 6.74 -14.64
CA PRO A 93 24.51 8.06 -15.16
C PRO A 93 24.20 8.19 -16.66
N LYS A 94 24.53 7.15 -17.44
CA LYS A 94 24.26 7.12 -18.87
C LYS A 94 22.76 7.08 -19.17
N GLN A 95 22.00 6.23 -18.47
CA GLN A 95 20.55 6.10 -18.67
C GLN A 95 19.81 7.40 -18.38
N ILE A 96 20.24 8.15 -17.37
CA ILE A 96 19.68 9.47 -17.05
C ILE A 96 20.05 10.50 -18.12
N ALA A 97 21.33 10.55 -18.52
CA ALA A 97 21.77 11.47 -19.57
C ALA A 97 20.97 11.24 -20.87
N ASP A 98 20.93 10.00 -21.37
CA ASP A 98 20.22 9.61 -22.59
C ASP A 98 18.72 10.00 -22.52
N ALA A 99 18.07 9.82 -21.36
CA ALA A 99 16.66 10.15 -21.17
C ALA A 99 16.39 11.67 -21.17
N LEU A 100 17.37 12.47 -20.76
CA LEU A 100 17.24 13.92 -20.64
C LEU A 100 17.62 14.66 -21.93
N GLU A 101 18.29 14.00 -22.89
CA GLU A 101 18.65 14.58 -24.20
C GLU A 101 17.43 15.08 -24.98
N VAL A 102 16.30 14.35 -24.93
CA VAL A 102 15.05 14.72 -25.62
C VAL A 102 14.50 16.07 -25.14
N PHE A 103 14.86 16.48 -23.92
CA PHE A 103 14.50 17.76 -23.33
C PHE A 103 15.59 18.85 -23.52
N GLY A 104 16.66 18.53 -24.25
CA GLY A 104 17.77 19.43 -24.55
C GLY A 104 18.89 19.45 -23.51
N TYR A 105 18.87 18.58 -22.51
CA TYR A 105 19.89 18.52 -21.45
C TYR A 105 21.06 17.59 -21.80
N TYR A 106 21.85 17.97 -22.81
CA TYR A 106 22.99 17.15 -23.29
C TYR A 106 24.18 17.08 -22.33
N HIS A 107 24.21 17.94 -21.30
CA HIS A 107 25.27 17.97 -20.29
C HIS A 107 24.80 17.44 -18.93
N ALA A 108 23.69 16.68 -18.91
CA ALA A 108 23.19 16.11 -17.67
C ALA A 108 24.19 15.13 -17.06
N THR A 109 24.41 15.24 -15.76
CA THR A 109 25.22 14.29 -14.98
C THR A 109 24.39 13.74 -13.82
N ALA A 110 24.74 12.55 -13.34
CA ALA A 110 24.08 11.97 -12.19
C ALA A 110 25.08 11.30 -11.24
N GLN A 111 24.88 11.51 -9.94
CA GLN A 111 25.66 10.91 -8.88
C GLN A 111 24.75 9.97 -8.08
N THR A 112 25.23 8.76 -7.83
CA THR A 112 24.44 7.72 -7.16
C THR A 112 25.02 7.42 -5.79
N THR A 113 24.16 7.44 -4.76
CA THR A 113 24.47 7.03 -3.39
C THR A 113 23.65 5.81 -3.03
N VAL A 114 24.30 4.79 -2.47
CA VAL A 114 23.67 3.52 -2.13
C VAL A 114 23.68 3.35 -0.62
N THR A 115 22.49 3.15 -0.05
CA THR A 115 22.30 2.93 1.39
C THR A 115 21.62 1.58 1.62
N PRO A 116 22.26 0.62 2.31
CA PRO A 116 21.63 -0.62 2.71
C PRO A 116 20.44 -0.36 3.64
N ARG A 117 19.35 -1.11 3.47
CA ARG A 117 18.17 -1.08 4.35
C ARG A 117 17.93 -2.47 4.95
N ALA A 118 17.06 -2.56 5.95
CA ALA A 118 16.68 -3.83 6.55
C ALA A 118 16.12 -4.81 5.50
N GLY A 119 16.49 -6.10 5.62
CA GLY A 119 15.91 -7.20 4.85
C GLY A 119 16.26 -7.21 3.35
N ASP A 120 17.55 -7.31 3.02
CA ASP A 120 18.11 -7.35 1.64
C ASP A 120 17.69 -6.21 0.70
N SER A 121 17.01 -5.21 1.23
CA SER A 121 16.55 -4.03 0.49
C SER A 121 17.66 -2.99 0.43
N THR A 122 17.80 -2.34 -0.72
CA THR A 122 18.78 -1.28 -0.94
C THR A 122 18.10 0.00 -1.39
N LEU A 123 18.40 1.13 -0.74
CA LEU A 123 18.01 2.46 -1.20
C LEU A 123 19.08 3.03 -2.13
N VAL A 124 18.67 3.45 -3.32
CA VAL A 124 19.52 4.09 -4.32
C VAL A 124 19.02 5.51 -4.54
N GLN A 125 19.79 6.48 -4.08
CA GLN A 125 19.53 7.90 -4.24
C GLN A 125 20.34 8.42 -5.41
N ILE A 126 19.68 9.10 -6.33
CA ILE A 126 20.28 9.60 -7.55
C ILE A 126 20.09 11.11 -7.59
N GLN A 127 21.19 11.84 -7.44
CA GLN A 127 21.24 13.28 -7.60
C GLN A 127 21.55 13.60 -9.05
N VAL A 128 20.70 14.39 -9.69
CA VAL A 128 20.83 14.76 -11.09
C VAL A 128 21.14 16.25 -11.21
N ASP A 129 22.25 16.57 -11.85
CA ASP A 129 22.50 17.91 -12.37
C ASP A 129 22.15 17.93 -13.86
N ARG A 130 21.07 18.63 -14.20
CA ARG A 130 20.56 18.73 -15.58
C ARG A 130 21.37 19.68 -16.47
N GLY A 131 22.14 20.61 -15.87
CA GLY A 131 22.80 21.68 -16.61
C GLY A 131 21.83 22.61 -17.36
N ALA A 132 22.36 23.44 -18.26
CA ALA A 132 21.55 24.33 -19.07
C ALA A 132 20.97 23.58 -20.29
N PRO A 133 19.67 23.74 -20.60
CA PRO A 133 19.07 23.13 -21.78
C PRO A 133 19.53 23.85 -23.05
N VAL A 134 19.83 23.07 -24.09
CA VAL A 134 20.06 23.57 -25.44
C VAL A 134 18.74 24.08 -26.01
N ARG A 135 18.77 25.27 -26.61
CA ARG A 135 17.60 25.91 -27.24
C ARG A 135 17.82 26.01 -28.75
N VAL A 136 16.73 25.88 -29.50
CA VAL A 136 16.76 26.11 -30.95
C VAL A 136 16.98 27.60 -31.21
N ALA A 137 18.10 27.93 -31.86
CA ALA A 137 18.45 29.32 -32.18
C ALA A 137 17.88 29.79 -33.52
N MET A 138 17.85 28.91 -34.52
CA MET A 138 17.40 29.23 -35.88
C MET A 138 16.83 27.98 -36.55
N LEU A 139 15.72 28.15 -37.26
CA LEU A 139 15.09 27.11 -38.06
C LEU A 139 15.09 27.54 -39.53
N GLY A 140 15.97 26.93 -40.33
CA GLY A 140 16.04 27.17 -41.77
C GLY A 140 15.10 26.22 -42.51
N LEU A 141 14.02 26.74 -43.09
CA LEU A 141 13.08 25.97 -43.90
C LEU A 141 13.12 26.46 -45.34
N LYS A 142 13.24 25.51 -46.29
CA LYS A 142 13.11 25.75 -47.72
C LYS A 142 12.07 24.79 -48.27
N ILE A 143 11.06 25.32 -48.95
CA ILE A 143 10.01 24.53 -49.59
C ILE A 143 10.12 24.79 -51.10
N GLU A 144 10.30 23.73 -51.88
CA GLU A 144 10.33 23.75 -53.34
C GLU A 144 9.12 22.97 -53.86
N GLY A 145 8.52 23.47 -54.95
CA GLY A 145 7.32 22.92 -55.57
C GLY A 145 7.50 22.71 -57.07
#